data_AF-A0AAW6TSM7-F1
#
_entry.id   AF-A0AAW6TSM7-F1
#
_cell.length_a   1.000
_cell.length_b   1.000
_cell.length_c   1.000
_cell.angle_alpha   90.00
_cell.angle_beta   90.00
_cell.angle_gamma   90.00
#
_symmetry.space_group_name_H-M   'P 1'
#
loop_
_entity.id
_entity.type
_entity.pdbx_description
1 polymer ?
#
loop_
_entity_poly.entity_id
_entity_poly.type
_entity_poly.pdbx_seq_one_letter_code
_entity_poly.pdbx_strand_id
1 'polypeptide(L)'
;MARYALLVGVAVVFLPIVSGPLYGWGSATHAYIAREAAGKPGAVDLHVMYGAVLPDAFNIMFGDPYQSSLWTLTHYEFMQLVDEAQSEQDKALAFGFASHNEAWGADRTAHIRAMHHPDSGYVIRKQNDLAAILEPQVRLFLLFSGVPNPSAVTEESLPVVAHTAIETAVDLLIRRNEDPDIGRRLLLAARARGWSAPVLLCKAYAADLAATAGTSEAVAASLIVAAESEFRHQIALYGAALMQADPIDALAEQGAELARLLLTARHGAMVDVPVSLMKEILETAIDVVESDYAAELAATIAYVRQELDSHGVTWADE
;
A
#
# COMPACT_ATOMS: atom_id res chain seq x y z
N MET A 1 -43.71 -24.18 -25.12
CA MET A 1 -43.30 -22.76 -24.99
C MET A 1 -42.69 -22.61 -23.59
N ALA A 2 -41.37 -22.82 -23.49
CA ALA A 2 -40.35 -21.78 -23.26
C ALA A 2 -40.35 -21.29 -21.79
N ARG A 3 -39.54 -21.92 -20.91
CA ARG A 3 -38.15 -21.54 -20.50
C ARG A 3 -38.11 -20.45 -19.40
N TYR A 4 -37.93 -20.88 -18.16
CA TYR A 4 -37.18 -20.17 -17.10
C TYR A 4 -36.47 -21.27 -16.27
N ALA A 5 -35.26 -21.71 -16.65
CA ALA A 5 -33.97 -21.12 -16.29
C ALA A 5 -33.87 -20.94 -14.75
N LEU A 6 -33.51 -22.02 -14.04
CA LEU A 6 -32.16 -22.23 -13.50
C LEU A 6 -31.77 -21.16 -12.46
N LEU A 7 -32.37 -21.23 -11.27
CA LEU A 7 -31.86 -20.60 -10.05
C LEU A 7 -30.66 -21.42 -9.57
N VAL A 8 -29.48 -21.10 -10.11
CA VAL A 8 -28.18 -21.53 -9.59
C VAL A 8 -27.93 -20.75 -8.30
N GLY A 9 -27.40 -21.47 -7.31
CA GLY A 9 -27.32 -21.06 -5.92
C GLY A 9 -26.60 -19.74 -5.69
N VAL A 10 -27.28 -18.85 -4.97
CA VAL A 10 -26.62 -17.89 -4.11
C VAL A 10 -26.43 -18.62 -2.77
N ALA A 11 -25.33 -19.37 -2.67
CA ALA A 11 -24.78 -19.68 -1.38
C ALA A 11 -24.27 -18.35 -0.81
N VAL A 12 -25.11 -17.68 -0.03
CA VAL A 12 -24.70 -16.64 0.92
C VAL A 12 -23.85 -17.35 1.96
N VAL A 13 -22.59 -17.59 1.60
CA VAL A 13 -21.54 -17.77 2.59
C VAL A 13 -21.31 -16.37 3.11
N PHE A 14 -21.68 -16.15 4.37
CA PHE A 14 -21.24 -15.01 5.15
C PHE A 14 -19.70 -15.03 5.16
N LEU A 15 -19.09 -14.37 4.18
CA LEU A 15 -17.68 -14.01 4.23
C LEU A 15 -17.56 -13.03 5.40
N PRO A 16 -16.69 -13.30 6.39
CA PRO A 16 -16.38 -12.29 7.39
C PRO A 16 -15.89 -11.05 6.63
N ILE A 17 -16.43 -9.89 7.01
CA ILE A 17 -15.99 -8.58 6.53
C ILE A 17 -14.51 -8.51 6.89
N VAL A 18 -13.65 -8.82 5.92
CA VAL A 18 -12.20 -8.74 6.09
C VAL A 18 -11.90 -7.26 6.17
N SER A 19 -11.43 -6.79 7.32
CA SER A 19 -10.75 -5.50 7.42
C SER A 19 -9.64 -5.52 6.39
N GLY A 20 -9.84 -4.82 5.27
CA GLY A 20 -8.82 -4.71 4.24
C GLY A 20 -7.54 -4.15 4.87
N PRO A 21 -6.35 -4.65 4.51
CA PRO A 21 -5.11 -4.08 5.00
C PRO A 21 -5.09 -2.58 4.68
N LEU A 22 -4.94 -1.77 5.71
CA LEU A 22 -4.61 -0.35 5.56
C LEU A 22 -3.14 -0.31 5.14
N TYR A 23 -2.85 0.40 4.06
CA TYR A 23 -1.49 0.68 3.61
C TYR A 23 -0.79 1.58 4.64
N GLY A 24 0.53 1.61 4.75
CA GLY A 24 1.23 2.44 5.74
C GLY A 24 1.49 3.86 5.27
N TRP A 25 2.69 4.08 4.74
CA TRP A 25 2.95 5.23 3.90
C TRP A 25 2.58 4.90 2.44
N GLY A 26 2.45 5.91 1.58
CA GLY A 26 2.26 5.68 0.15
C GLY A 26 3.49 5.03 -0.50
N SER A 27 3.31 4.40 -1.66
CA SER A 27 4.39 3.71 -2.38
C SER A 27 5.58 4.63 -2.72
N ALA A 28 5.32 5.89 -3.10
CA ALA A 28 6.40 6.83 -3.38
C ALA A 28 7.15 7.23 -2.11
N THR A 29 6.42 7.37 -1.01
CA THR A 29 6.97 7.65 0.31
C THR A 29 7.84 6.52 0.83
N HIS A 30 7.40 5.27 0.75
CA HIS A 30 8.24 4.11 1.11
C HIS A 30 9.53 4.06 0.30
N ALA A 31 9.42 4.19 -1.01
CA ALA A 31 10.58 4.16 -1.89
C ALA A 31 11.56 5.32 -1.59
N TYR A 32 11.03 6.51 -1.30
CA TYR A 32 11.84 7.66 -0.88
C TYR A 32 12.53 7.41 0.47
N ILE A 33 11.79 6.95 1.50
CA ILE A 33 12.34 6.65 2.83
C ILE A 33 13.48 5.65 2.73
N ALA A 34 13.27 4.54 2.03
CA ALA A 34 14.26 3.48 1.92
C ALA A 34 15.53 3.95 1.20
N ARG A 35 15.40 4.72 0.11
CA ARG A 35 16.54 5.30 -0.59
C ARG A 35 17.32 6.25 0.31
N GLU A 36 16.62 7.19 0.94
CA GLU A 36 17.29 8.16 1.81
C GLU A 36 17.94 7.45 2.99
N ALA A 37 17.31 6.44 3.59
CA ALA A 37 17.90 5.61 4.63
C ALA A 37 19.19 4.92 4.17
N ALA A 38 19.23 4.37 2.94
CA ALA A 38 20.40 3.71 2.36
C ALA A 38 21.60 4.65 2.12
N GLY A 39 21.36 5.96 1.95
CA GLY A 39 22.39 7.01 1.99
C GLY A 39 23.41 7.03 0.83
N LYS A 40 23.31 6.16 -0.19
CA LYS A 40 24.19 6.18 -1.37
C LYS A 40 23.41 6.01 -2.68
N PRO A 41 23.44 6.98 -3.61
CA PRO A 41 22.81 6.84 -4.93
C PRO A 41 23.60 5.85 -5.80
N GLY A 42 22.90 5.04 -6.62
CA GLY A 42 23.52 4.09 -7.54
C GLY A 42 22.54 3.13 -8.21
N ALA A 43 23.04 2.12 -8.94
CA ALA A 43 22.19 1.11 -9.59
C ALA A 43 21.40 0.24 -8.59
N VAL A 44 21.92 0.13 -7.35
CA VAL A 44 21.31 -0.59 -6.23
C VAL A 44 20.03 0.11 -5.73
N ASP A 45 19.91 1.41 -5.99
CA ASP A 45 18.76 2.26 -5.59
C ASP A 45 17.43 1.67 -6.06
N LEU A 46 17.36 1.19 -7.31
CA LEU A 46 16.14 0.62 -7.87
C LEU A 46 15.67 -0.66 -7.15
N HIS A 47 16.60 -1.47 -6.64
CA HIS A 47 16.27 -2.68 -5.89
C HIS A 47 15.80 -2.33 -4.47
N VAL A 48 16.46 -1.37 -3.82
CA VAL A 48 16.02 -0.84 -2.51
C VAL A 48 14.62 -0.25 -2.63
N MET A 49 14.38 0.62 -3.61
CA MET A 49 13.08 1.24 -3.82
C MET A 49 11.98 0.22 -4.11
N TYR A 50 12.24 -0.78 -4.96
CA TYR A 50 11.24 -1.82 -5.23
C TYR A 50 11.00 -2.70 -3.99
N GLY A 51 12.06 -3.05 -3.27
CA GLY A 51 11.97 -3.79 -2.02
C GLY A 51 11.09 -3.08 -0.99
N ALA A 52 11.19 -1.75 -0.90
CA ALA A 52 10.43 -0.94 0.06
C ALA A 52 8.92 -0.90 -0.17
N VAL A 53 8.46 -1.18 -1.40
CA VAL A 53 7.03 -1.26 -1.71
C VAL A 53 6.52 -2.70 -1.74
N LEU A 54 7.42 -3.68 -1.78
CA LEU A 54 7.05 -5.08 -1.99
C LEU A 54 6.23 -5.74 -0.87
N PRO A 55 6.32 -5.35 0.42
CA PRO A 55 5.43 -5.88 1.47
C PRO A 55 3.94 -5.70 1.15
N ASP A 56 3.57 -4.62 0.45
CA ASP A 56 2.20 -4.32 0.04
C ASP A 56 1.69 -5.15 -1.15
N ALA A 57 2.52 -6.02 -1.73
CA ALA A 57 2.13 -6.83 -2.89
C ALA A 57 0.89 -7.69 -2.66
N PHE A 58 0.55 -7.95 -1.39
CA PHE A 58 -0.59 -8.78 -1.01
C PHE A 58 -1.84 -7.96 -0.66
N ASN A 59 -1.76 -6.62 -0.57
CA ASN A 59 -2.91 -5.76 -0.26
C ASN A 59 -3.93 -5.69 -1.40
N ILE A 60 -3.50 -6.04 -2.61
CA ILE A 60 -4.32 -6.04 -3.83
C ILE A 60 -5.07 -7.36 -4.06
N MET A 61 -4.87 -8.35 -3.18
CA MET A 61 -5.53 -9.67 -3.23
C MET A 61 -6.95 -9.61 -2.66
N PHE A 62 -7.78 -8.67 -3.12
CA PHE A 62 -9.11 -8.43 -2.57
C PHE A 62 -9.99 -9.69 -2.55
N GLY A 63 -10.40 -10.11 -1.35
CA GLY A 63 -11.26 -11.28 -1.15
C GLY A 63 -10.54 -12.63 -1.24
N ASP A 64 -9.22 -12.65 -1.44
CA ASP A 64 -8.44 -13.87 -1.38
C ASP A 64 -8.26 -14.33 0.09
N PRO A 65 -8.50 -15.61 0.41
CA PRO A 65 -8.40 -16.10 1.78
C PRO A 65 -6.98 -16.06 2.37
N TYR A 66 -5.95 -15.91 1.54
CA TYR A 66 -4.54 -15.92 1.95
C TYR A 66 -3.97 -14.51 2.20
N GLN A 67 -4.70 -13.47 1.81
CA GLN A 67 -4.26 -12.07 1.92
C GLN A 67 -3.75 -11.71 3.32
N SER A 68 -4.55 -11.96 4.36
CA SER A 68 -4.20 -11.58 5.74
C SER A 68 -2.96 -12.32 6.27
N SER A 69 -2.79 -13.61 5.91
CA SER A 69 -1.62 -14.39 6.31
C SER A 69 -0.35 -13.85 5.65
N LEU A 70 -0.40 -13.55 4.35
CA LEU A 70 0.73 -12.98 3.62
C LEU A 70 1.05 -11.55 4.07
N TRP A 71 0.04 -10.75 4.35
CA TRP A 71 0.23 -9.42 4.94
C TRP A 71 0.97 -9.52 6.28
N THR A 72 0.52 -10.44 7.16
CA THR A 72 1.19 -10.65 8.45
C THR A 72 2.65 -11.07 8.27
N LEU A 73 2.92 -12.04 7.39
CA LEU A 73 4.28 -12.50 7.11
C LEU A 73 5.18 -11.36 6.59
N THR A 74 4.66 -10.50 5.74
CA THR A 74 5.43 -9.40 5.14
C THR A 74 5.61 -8.18 6.04
N HIS A 75 4.72 -7.97 7.03
CA HIS A 75 4.77 -6.81 7.93
C HIS A 75 5.30 -7.13 9.33
N TYR A 76 5.36 -8.41 9.72
CA TYR A 76 5.85 -8.84 11.03
C TYR A 76 6.96 -9.89 10.98
N GLU A 77 6.95 -10.76 9.96
CA GLU A 77 7.99 -11.79 9.75
C GLU A 77 8.95 -11.40 8.60
N PHE A 78 9.10 -10.10 8.35
CA PHE A 78 9.88 -9.54 7.24
C PHE A 78 11.37 -9.92 7.27
N MET A 79 11.92 -10.23 8.45
CA MET A 79 13.30 -10.68 8.60
C MET A 79 13.58 -12.02 7.92
N GLN A 80 12.57 -12.88 7.71
CA GLN A 80 12.76 -14.12 6.95
C GLN A 80 13.27 -13.84 5.52
N LEU A 81 12.80 -12.76 4.90
CA LEU A 81 13.28 -12.34 3.58
C LEU A 81 14.72 -11.82 3.62
N VAL A 82 15.09 -11.13 4.71
CA VAL A 82 16.45 -10.64 4.95
C VAL A 82 17.43 -11.80 5.10
N ASP A 83 17.05 -12.83 5.86
CA ASP A 83 17.87 -14.01 6.12
C ASP A 83 18.11 -14.85 4.84
N GLU A 84 17.14 -14.87 3.93
CA GLU A 84 17.23 -15.56 2.64
C GLU A 84 18.05 -14.79 1.58
N ALA A 85 18.39 -13.52 1.83
CA ALA A 85 19.07 -12.67 0.87
C ALA A 85 20.58 -12.99 0.79
N GLN A 86 21.06 -13.43 -0.37
CA GLN A 86 22.44 -13.90 -0.54
C GLN A 86 23.26 -13.02 -1.48
N SER A 87 22.69 -12.57 -2.60
CA SER A 87 23.39 -11.71 -3.56
C SER A 87 23.28 -10.22 -3.18
N GLU A 88 24.16 -9.37 -3.73
CA GLU A 88 24.07 -7.91 -3.54
C GLU A 88 22.70 -7.35 -3.93
N GLN A 89 22.09 -7.86 -5.02
CA GLN A 89 20.74 -7.46 -5.44
C GLN A 89 19.66 -7.93 -4.46
N ASP A 90 19.79 -9.14 -3.92
CA ASP A 90 18.84 -9.64 -2.91
C ASP A 90 18.95 -8.83 -1.63
N LYS A 91 20.17 -8.54 -1.16
CA LYS A 91 20.42 -7.74 0.05
C LYS A 91 19.89 -6.32 -0.10
N ALA A 92 20.03 -5.72 -1.29
CA ALA A 92 19.43 -4.42 -1.59
C ALA A 92 17.91 -4.43 -1.55
N LEU A 93 17.29 -5.45 -2.16
CA LEU A 93 15.85 -5.63 -2.11
C LEU A 93 15.37 -5.88 -0.67
N ALA A 94 16.08 -6.71 0.08
CA ALA A 94 15.81 -7.02 1.47
C ALA A 94 15.96 -5.81 2.40
N PHE A 95 16.96 -4.95 2.16
CA PHE A 95 17.11 -3.69 2.88
C PHE A 95 15.88 -2.79 2.68
N GLY A 96 15.44 -2.64 1.43
CA GLY A 96 14.19 -1.94 1.12
C GLY A 96 13.00 -2.57 1.84
N PHE A 97 12.83 -3.88 1.72
CA PHE A 97 11.73 -4.65 2.33
C PHE A 97 11.65 -4.46 3.85
N ALA A 98 12.79 -4.58 4.53
CA ALA A 98 12.88 -4.42 5.98
C ALA A 98 12.58 -2.98 6.43
N SER A 99 12.74 -1.97 5.57
CA SER A 99 12.45 -0.58 5.93
C SER A 99 10.94 -0.27 6.10
N HIS A 100 10.05 -1.17 5.67
CA HIS A 100 8.61 -0.90 5.53
C HIS A 100 7.81 -1.18 6.81
N ASN A 101 7.98 -2.36 7.41
CA ASN A 101 7.16 -3.02 8.44
C ASN A 101 6.53 -2.22 9.62
N GLU A 102 5.53 -2.83 10.29
CA GLU A 102 4.83 -2.27 11.45
C GLU A 102 5.58 -2.43 12.80
N ALA A 103 6.60 -3.29 12.86
CA ALA A 103 7.34 -3.55 14.10
C ALA A 103 8.26 -2.39 14.48
N TRP A 104 9.05 -1.89 13.52
CA TRP A 104 10.01 -0.79 13.65
C TRP A 104 10.28 -0.03 12.33
N GLY A 105 9.67 -0.45 11.22
CA GLY A 105 9.81 0.20 9.92
C GLY A 105 8.99 1.48 9.77
N ALA A 106 8.87 1.94 8.54
CA ALA A 106 8.14 3.15 8.18
C ALA A 106 6.66 3.09 8.59
N ASP A 107 5.99 1.95 8.45
CA ASP A 107 4.58 1.77 8.82
C ASP A 107 4.35 1.93 10.30
N ARG A 108 5.32 1.55 11.13
CA ARG A 108 5.22 1.84 12.56
C ARG A 108 4.97 3.33 12.80
N THR A 109 5.65 4.20 12.06
CA THR A 109 5.48 5.66 12.18
C THR A 109 4.17 6.15 11.57
N ALA A 110 3.70 5.53 10.48
CA ALA A 110 2.43 5.85 9.83
C ALA A 110 1.22 5.41 10.66
N HIS A 111 1.27 4.23 11.29
CA HIS A 111 0.13 3.55 11.90
C HIS A 111 0.09 3.58 13.42
N ILE A 112 1.23 3.37 14.04
CA ILE A 112 1.28 3.07 15.47
C ILE A 112 1.74 4.30 16.25
N ARG A 113 2.86 4.90 15.83
CA ARG A 113 3.57 5.90 16.62
C ARG A 113 4.35 6.86 15.74
N ALA A 114 3.73 8.00 15.42
CA ALA A 114 4.39 9.12 14.77
C ALA A 114 5.58 9.62 15.61
N MET A 115 6.58 10.15 14.91
CA MET A 115 7.80 10.69 15.51
C MET A 115 7.52 11.97 16.29
N HIS A 116 6.66 12.86 15.79
CA HIS A 116 6.31 14.10 16.50
C HIS A 116 5.06 13.96 17.39
N HIS A 117 4.27 12.91 17.22
CA HIS A 117 3.00 12.70 17.95
C HIS A 117 2.83 11.24 18.38
N PRO A 118 3.56 10.80 19.43
CA PRO A 118 3.76 9.39 19.72
C PRO A 118 2.51 8.62 20.21
N ASP A 119 1.38 9.30 20.41
CA ASP A 119 0.13 8.68 20.87
C ASP A 119 -0.68 8.05 19.71
N SER A 120 -0.29 8.28 18.46
CA SER A 120 -0.94 7.73 17.26
C SER A 120 0.03 7.69 16.07
N GLY A 121 -0.24 6.86 15.08
CA GLY A 121 0.45 6.93 13.79
C GLY A 121 0.14 8.22 13.03
N TYR A 122 1.09 8.70 12.23
CA TYR A 122 0.93 9.95 11.48
C TYR A 122 -0.26 9.87 10.51
N VAL A 123 -0.30 8.83 9.68
CA VAL A 123 -1.37 8.63 8.69
C VAL A 123 -2.70 8.39 9.39
N ILE A 124 -2.75 7.60 10.47
CA ILE A 124 -3.99 7.35 11.22
C ILE A 124 -4.57 8.64 11.78
N ARG A 125 -3.76 9.50 12.37
CA ARG A 125 -4.23 10.79 12.88
C ARG A 125 -4.76 11.68 11.74
N LYS A 126 -4.00 11.79 10.66
CA LYS A 126 -4.37 12.63 9.51
C LYS A 126 -5.60 12.11 8.77
N GLN A 127 -5.79 10.78 8.72
CA GLN A 127 -7.01 10.18 8.19
C GLN A 127 -8.23 10.63 8.98
N ASN A 128 -8.12 10.71 10.31
CA ASN A 128 -9.25 11.08 11.17
C ASN A 128 -9.63 12.55 10.97
N ASP A 129 -8.60 13.42 10.86
CA ASP A 129 -8.80 14.84 10.55
C ASP A 129 -9.50 14.99 9.19
N LEU A 130 -9.02 14.29 8.16
CA LEU A 130 -9.61 14.31 6.81
C LEU A 130 -11.02 13.72 6.77
N ALA A 131 -11.25 12.58 7.42
CA ALA A 131 -12.55 11.92 7.49
C ALA A 131 -13.60 12.84 8.15
N ALA A 132 -13.23 13.53 9.24
CA ALA A 132 -14.12 14.49 9.88
C ALA A 132 -14.51 15.66 8.96
N ILE A 133 -13.61 16.11 8.09
CA ILE A 133 -13.89 17.15 7.08
C ILE A 133 -14.84 16.62 6.00
N LEU A 134 -14.59 15.42 5.50
CA LEU A 134 -15.29 14.84 4.34
C LEU A 134 -16.63 14.18 4.66
N GLU A 135 -16.88 13.77 5.92
CA GLU A 135 -18.05 12.98 6.31
C GLU A 135 -19.38 13.56 5.80
N PRO A 136 -19.67 14.87 5.97
CA PRO A 136 -20.96 15.42 5.54
C PRO A 136 -21.17 15.30 4.03
N GLN A 137 -20.12 15.52 3.24
CA GLN A 137 -20.17 15.50 1.78
C GLN A 137 -20.27 14.07 1.25
N VAL A 138 -19.44 13.15 1.76
CA VAL A 138 -19.44 11.74 1.32
C VAL A 138 -20.77 11.08 1.69
N ARG A 139 -21.32 11.34 2.88
CA ARG A 139 -22.63 10.83 3.27
C ARG A 139 -23.75 11.35 2.36
N LEU A 140 -23.69 12.63 1.99
CA LEU A 140 -24.67 13.23 1.09
C LEU A 140 -24.57 12.65 -0.33
N PHE A 141 -23.35 12.44 -0.83
CA PHE A 141 -23.09 11.77 -2.09
C PHE A 141 -23.70 10.35 -2.11
N LEU A 142 -23.39 9.53 -1.10
CA LEU A 142 -23.91 8.16 -1.01
C LEU A 142 -25.44 8.14 -0.95
N LEU A 143 -26.06 9.07 -0.20
CA LEU A 143 -27.50 9.22 -0.14
C LEU A 143 -28.11 9.51 -1.52
N PHE A 144 -27.55 10.47 -2.26
CA PHE A 144 -28.05 10.81 -3.60
C PHE A 144 -27.75 9.76 -4.66
N SER A 145 -26.70 8.96 -4.46
CA SER A 145 -26.37 7.80 -5.28
C SER A 145 -27.24 6.58 -4.97
N GLY A 146 -28.23 6.70 -4.07
CA GLY A 146 -29.18 5.63 -3.76
C GLY A 146 -28.58 4.48 -2.93
N VAL A 147 -27.45 4.72 -2.26
CA VAL A 147 -26.80 3.71 -1.41
C VAL A 147 -27.66 3.48 -0.15
N PRO A 148 -28.08 2.23 0.13
CA PRO A 148 -28.80 1.92 1.36
C PRO A 148 -27.94 2.19 2.59
N ASN A 149 -28.55 2.76 3.63
CA ASN A 149 -27.89 3.09 4.90
C ASN A 149 -26.57 3.87 4.72
N PRO A 150 -26.61 5.07 4.09
CA PRO A 150 -25.41 5.82 3.71
C PRO A 150 -24.54 6.17 4.92
N SER A 151 -25.12 6.33 6.11
CA SER A 151 -24.35 6.56 7.34
C SER A 151 -23.44 5.40 7.70
N ALA A 152 -23.95 4.15 7.68
CA ALA A 152 -23.13 2.98 7.99
C ALA A 152 -22.05 2.74 6.92
N VAL A 153 -22.38 2.94 5.64
CA VAL A 153 -21.39 2.85 4.55
C VAL A 153 -20.31 3.92 4.70
N THR A 154 -20.68 5.14 5.10
CA THR A 154 -19.72 6.23 5.39
C THR A 154 -18.81 5.86 6.55
N GLU A 155 -19.38 5.41 7.68
CA GLU A 155 -18.61 4.99 8.87
C GLU A 155 -17.62 3.88 8.57
N GLU A 156 -17.99 2.92 7.71
CA GLU A 156 -17.12 1.81 7.32
C GLU A 156 -16.06 2.20 6.27
N SER A 157 -16.46 2.94 5.22
CA SER A 157 -15.62 3.15 4.03
C SER A 157 -14.80 4.43 4.08
N LEU A 158 -15.31 5.49 4.73
CA LEU A 158 -14.63 6.78 4.74
C LEU A 158 -13.24 6.74 5.39
N PRO A 159 -13.00 6.00 6.50
CA PRO A 159 -11.65 5.87 7.04
C PRO A 159 -10.68 5.33 5.99
N VAL A 160 -11.04 4.23 5.30
CA VAL A 160 -10.18 3.63 4.26
C VAL A 160 -9.90 4.61 3.11
N VAL A 161 -10.92 5.34 2.65
CA VAL A 161 -10.75 6.35 1.59
C VAL A 161 -9.86 7.50 2.06
N ALA A 162 -10.08 8.01 3.27
CA ALA A 162 -9.28 9.09 3.85
C ALA A 162 -7.83 8.64 4.06
N HIS A 163 -7.63 7.42 4.52
CA HIS A 163 -6.32 6.80 4.71
C HIS A 163 -5.52 6.79 3.41
N THR A 164 -6.06 6.20 2.35
CA THR A 164 -5.41 6.16 1.03
C THR A 164 -5.19 7.57 0.46
N ALA A 165 -6.12 8.51 0.69
CA ALA A 165 -5.97 9.89 0.23
C ALA A 165 -4.82 10.62 0.94
N ILE A 166 -4.63 10.40 2.25
CA ILE A 166 -3.52 10.96 3.02
C ILE A 166 -2.17 10.44 2.50
N GLU A 167 -2.04 9.14 2.30
CA GLU A 167 -0.82 8.57 1.72
C GLU A 167 -0.51 9.13 0.33
N THR A 168 -1.53 9.18 -0.53
CA THR A 168 -1.41 9.71 -1.89
C THR A 168 -1.02 11.19 -1.88
N ALA A 169 -1.56 11.97 -0.93
CA ALA A 169 -1.21 13.37 -0.75
C ALA A 169 0.26 13.54 -0.35
N VAL A 170 0.78 12.70 0.54
CA VAL A 170 2.21 12.71 0.91
C VAL A 170 3.09 12.30 -0.29
N ASP A 171 2.69 11.28 -1.06
CA ASP A 171 3.40 10.89 -2.28
C ASP A 171 3.47 12.03 -3.32
N LEU A 172 2.36 12.75 -3.50
CA LEU A 172 2.29 13.94 -4.37
C LEU A 172 3.19 15.06 -3.87
N LEU A 173 3.27 15.29 -2.56
CA LEU A 173 4.15 16.29 -1.96
C LEU A 173 5.63 15.90 -2.03
N ILE A 174 5.98 14.62 -1.88
CA ILE A 174 7.33 14.11 -2.14
C ILE A 174 7.69 14.38 -3.59
N ARG A 175 6.83 14.00 -4.54
CA ARG A 175 7.05 14.31 -5.96
C ARG A 175 7.18 15.81 -6.20
N ARG A 176 6.45 16.66 -5.49
CA ARG A 176 6.49 18.11 -5.70
C ARG A 176 7.76 18.75 -5.12
N ASN A 177 8.17 18.34 -3.92
CA ASN A 177 9.09 19.11 -3.09
C ASN A 177 10.43 18.40 -2.82
N GLU A 178 10.45 17.06 -2.76
CA GLU A 178 11.61 16.28 -2.29
C GLU A 178 12.31 15.53 -3.44
N ASP A 179 11.53 14.82 -4.27
CA ASP A 179 12.04 14.06 -5.42
C ASP A 179 11.09 14.16 -6.63
N PRO A 180 11.30 15.16 -7.50
CA PRO A 180 10.53 15.32 -8.74
C PRO A 180 10.58 14.13 -9.71
N ASP A 181 11.56 13.25 -9.58
CA ASP A 181 11.72 12.06 -10.42
C ASP A 181 11.17 10.78 -9.77
N ILE A 182 10.54 10.86 -8.58
CA ILE A 182 10.12 9.67 -7.82
C ILE A 182 9.21 8.73 -8.63
N GLY A 183 8.26 9.28 -9.41
CA GLY A 183 7.38 8.50 -10.28
C GLY A 183 8.16 7.72 -11.36
N ARG A 184 9.16 8.37 -11.96
CA ARG A 184 10.06 7.71 -12.93
C ARG A 184 10.89 6.62 -12.27
N ARG A 185 11.39 6.86 -11.06
CA ARG A 185 12.18 5.88 -10.31
C ARG A 185 11.35 4.67 -9.91
N LEU A 186 10.11 4.84 -9.45
CA LEU A 186 9.18 3.73 -9.18
C LEU A 186 8.93 2.89 -10.44
N LEU A 187 8.65 3.54 -11.57
CA LEU A 187 8.48 2.87 -12.86
C LEU A 187 9.73 2.07 -13.25
N LEU A 188 10.92 2.66 -13.09
CA LEU A 188 12.19 1.99 -13.38
C LEU A 188 12.49 0.86 -12.40
N ALA A 189 12.17 1.02 -11.12
CA ALA A 189 12.34 0.02 -10.07
C ALA A 189 11.49 -1.23 -10.36
N ALA A 190 10.21 -1.03 -10.66
CA ALA A 190 9.32 -2.11 -11.09
C ALA A 190 9.83 -2.80 -12.38
N ARG A 191 10.43 -2.07 -13.32
CA ARG A 191 10.96 -2.65 -14.57
C ARG A 191 12.29 -3.38 -14.38
N ALA A 192 13.19 -2.81 -13.59
CA ALA A 192 14.51 -3.35 -13.30
C ALA A 192 14.45 -4.59 -12.41
N ARG A 193 13.34 -4.76 -11.68
CA ARG A 193 13.06 -5.98 -10.92
C ARG A 193 13.23 -7.23 -11.80
N GLY A 194 14.18 -8.07 -11.39
CA GLY A 194 14.49 -9.36 -12.01
C GLY A 194 13.69 -10.52 -11.43
N TRP A 195 14.04 -11.76 -11.79
CA TRP A 195 13.45 -12.98 -11.22
C TRP A 195 13.92 -13.29 -9.79
N SER A 196 14.77 -12.46 -9.20
CA SER A 196 15.23 -12.62 -7.81
C SER A 196 14.14 -12.29 -6.79
N ALA A 197 13.40 -11.19 -6.95
CA ALA A 197 12.35 -10.79 -6.02
C ALA A 197 11.23 -11.83 -5.74
N PRO A 198 10.61 -12.47 -6.75
CA PRO A 198 9.55 -13.46 -6.49
C PRO A 198 10.12 -14.73 -5.89
N VAL A 199 11.34 -15.13 -6.31
CA VAL A 199 12.02 -16.31 -5.80
C VAL A 199 12.38 -16.08 -4.33
N LEU A 200 12.83 -14.88 -3.98
CA LEU A 200 13.15 -14.53 -2.61
C LEU A 200 11.90 -14.51 -1.72
N LEU A 201 10.79 -13.92 -2.18
CA LEU A 201 9.49 -14.01 -1.49
C LEU A 201 9.04 -15.46 -1.29
N CYS A 202 9.17 -16.31 -2.31
CA CYS A 202 8.80 -17.72 -2.20
C CYS A 202 9.67 -18.47 -1.20
N LYS A 203 10.99 -18.22 -1.19
CA LYS A 203 11.90 -18.82 -0.22
C LYS A 203 11.54 -18.44 1.21
N ALA A 204 11.24 -17.16 1.43
CA ALA A 204 10.85 -16.67 2.74
C ALA A 204 9.50 -17.26 3.18
N TYR A 205 8.47 -17.20 2.33
CA TYR A 205 7.08 -17.31 2.81
C TYR A 205 6.27 -18.49 2.29
N ALA A 206 6.71 -19.21 1.24
CA ALA A 206 5.87 -20.25 0.65
C ALA A 206 5.63 -21.43 1.60
N ALA A 207 6.64 -21.80 2.41
CA ALA A 207 6.53 -22.87 3.41
C ALA A 207 5.55 -22.51 4.53
N ASP A 208 5.72 -21.33 5.12
CA ASP A 208 4.87 -20.84 6.20
C ASP A 208 3.42 -20.64 5.74
N LEU A 209 3.22 -20.01 4.58
CA LEU A 209 1.89 -19.89 3.99
C LEU A 209 1.27 -21.27 3.74
N ALA A 210 2.02 -22.23 3.18
CA ALA A 210 1.50 -23.57 2.90
C ALA A 210 1.04 -24.29 4.17
N ALA A 211 1.82 -24.19 5.24
CA ALA A 211 1.49 -24.76 6.54
C ALA A 211 0.22 -24.13 7.14
N THR A 212 0.10 -22.79 7.13
CA THR A 212 -1.07 -22.08 7.66
C THR A 212 -2.32 -22.31 6.81
N ALA A 213 -2.17 -22.35 5.49
CA ALA A 213 -3.27 -22.51 4.54
C ALA A 213 -3.74 -23.97 4.37
N GLY A 214 -2.99 -24.95 4.85
CA GLY A 214 -3.25 -26.37 4.59
C GLY A 214 -3.14 -26.72 3.11
N THR A 215 -2.21 -26.09 2.38
CA THR A 215 -1.94 -26.33 0.96
C THR A 215 -0.50 -26.80 0.74
N SER A 216 -0.08 -27.01 -0.50
CA SER A 216 1.31 -27.35 -0.82
C SER A 216 2.16 -26.10 -1.05
N GLU A 217 3.46 -26.17 -0.78
CA GLU A 217 4.41 -25.09 -1.06
C GLU A 217 4.39 -24.64 -2.52
N ALA A 218 4.17 -25.56 -3.46
CA ALA A 218 4.07 -25.23 -4.88
C ALA A 218 2.86 -24.33 -5.21
N VAL A 219 1.73 -24.55 -4.52
CA VAL A 219 0.53 -23.71 -4.66
C VAL A 219 0.77 -22.35 -4.00
N ALA A 220 1.31 -22.33 -2.79
CA ALA A 220 1.66 -21.09 -2.07
C ALA A 220 2.65 -20.23 -2.88
N ALA A 221 3.72 -20.83 -3.40
CA ALA A 221 4.69 -20.16 -4.26
C ALA A 221 4.04 -19.59 -5.54
N SER A 222 3.19 -20.36 -6.21
CA SER A 222 2.50 -19.89 -7.43
C SER A 222 1.63 -18.66 -7.14
N LEU A 223 0.96 -18.64 -5.99
CA LEU A 223 0.14 -17.53 -5.55
C LEU A 223 0.98 -16.28 -5.22
N ILE A 224 2.10 -16.46 -4.50
CA ILE A 224 3.05 -15.38 -4.19
C ILE A 224 3.58 -14.74 -5.49
N VAL A 225 3.99 -15.55 -6.46
CA VAL A 225 4.47 -15.06 -7.76
C VAL A 225 3.38 -14.30 -8.52
N ALA A 226 2.14 -14.79 -8.51
CA ALA A 226 1.04 -14.14 -9.20
C ALA A 226 0.69 -12.78 -8.58
N ALA A 227 0.56 -12.72 -7.25
CA ALA A 227 0.27 -11.47 -6.52
C ALA A 227 1.37 -10.42 -6.75
N GLU A 228 2.64 -10.82 -6.62
CA GLU A 228 3.75 -9.92 -6.87
C GLU A 228 3.77 -9.43 -8.34
N SER A 229 3.49 -10.30 -9.30
CA SER A 229 3.51 -9.91 -10.72
C SER A 229 2.44 -8.89 -11.05
N GLU A 230 1.26 -9.01 -10.44
CA GLU A 230 0.19 -8.01 -10.56
C GLU A 230 0.60 -6.70 -9.87
N PHE A 231 1.11 -6.79 -8.64
CA PHE A 231 1.57 -5.62 -7.89
C PHE A 231 2.66 -4.83 -8.63
N ARG A 232 3.61 -5.54 -9.25
CA ARG A 232 4.64 -4.93 -10.10
C ARG A 232 4.03 -4.06 -11.21
N HIS A 233 2.96 -4.54 -11.84
CA HIS A 233 2.27 -3.79 -12.87
C HIS A 233 1.64 -2.52 -12.29
N GLN A 234 1.02 -2.63 -11.12
CA GLN A 234 0.42 -1.50 -10.42
C GLN A 234 1.45 -0.45 -10.02
N ILE A 235 2.61 -0.83 -9.47
CA ILE A 235 3.70 0.12 -9.17
C ILE A 235 4.19 0.84 -10.43
N ALA A 236 4.27 0.15 -11.57
CA ALA A 236 4.63 0.77 -12.83
C ALA A 236 3.57 1.79 -13.31
N LEU A 237 2.28 1.46 -13.19
CA LEU A 237 1.18 2.38 -13.51
C LEU A 237 1.13 3.58 -12.58
N TYR A 238 1.31 3.36 -11.27
CA TYR A 238 1.35 4.40 -10.25
C TYR A 238 2.50 5.39 -10.49
N GLY A 239 3.72 4.86 -10.76
CA GLY A 239 4.86 5.68 -11.16
C GLY A 239 4.58 6.51 -12.42
N ALA A 240 3.90 5.93 -13.41
CA ALA A 240 3.51 6.65 -14.63
C ALA A 240 2.43 7.74 -14.39
N ALA A 241 1.54 7.54 -13.41
CA ALA A 241 0.55 8.55 -13.00
C ALA A 241 1.23 9.75 -12.33
N LEU A 242 2.19 9.51 -11.43
CA LEU A 242 2.99 10.58 -10.79
C LEU A 242 3.84 11.41 -11.77
N MET A 243 4.16 10.83 -12.92
CA MET A 243 4.90 11.50 -14.01
C MET A 243 4.02 12.37 -14.91
N GLN A 244 2.69 12.32 -14.79
CA GLN A 244 1.81 13.15 -15.61
C GLN A 244 2.01 14.64 -15.31
N ALA A 245 1.57 15.48 -16.26
CA ALA A 245 1.57 16.93 -16.07
C ALA A 245 0.64 17.34 -14.93
N ASP A 246 -0.53 16.69 -14.84
CA ASP A 246 -1.46 16.78 -13.71
C ASP A 246 -1.58 15.39 -13.05
N PRO A 247 -0.72 15.06 -12.07
CA PRO A 247 -0.76 13.78 -11.38
C PRO A 247 -1.99 13.65 -10.46
N ILE A 248 -2.59 14.77 -10.01
CA ILE A 248 -3.79 14.73 -9.17
C ILE A 248 -4.96 14.19 -9.99
N ASP A 249 -5.16 14.68 -11.22
CA ASP A 249 -6.22 14.17 -12.10
C ASP A 249 -6.05 12.67 -12.37
N ALA A 250 -4.84 12.23 -12.71
CA ALA A 250 -4.58 10.81 -13.01
C ALA A 250 -4.80 9.90 -11.78
N LEU A 251 -4.43 10.34 -10.59
CA LEU A 251 -4.62 9.57 -9.35
C LEU A 251 -6.07 9.63 -8.86
N ALA A 252 -6.79 10.72 -9.09
CA ALA A 252 -8.22 10.81 -8.80
C ALA A 252 -9.04 9.84 -9.67
N GLU A 253 -8.68 9.67 -10.95
CA GLU A 253 -9.30 8.68 -11.84
C GLU A 253 -9.10 7.25 -11.30
N GLN A 254 -7.87 6.91 -10.91
CA GLN A 254 -7.57 5.60 -10.31
C GLN A 254 -8.31 5.40 -8.98
N GLY A 255 -8.32 6.41 -8.12
CA GLY A 255 -9.00 6.38 -6.83
C GLY A 255 -10.51 6.20 -6.98
N ALA A 256 -11.13 6.82 -7.98
CA ALA A 256 -12.56 6.68 -8.27
C ALA A 256 -12.91 5.24 -8.67
N GLU A 257 -12.07 4.63 -9.51
CA GLU A 257 -12.26 3.23 -9.93
C GLU A 257 -12.06 2.25 -8.76
N LEU A 258 -11.04 2.47 -7.92
CA LEU A 258 -10.82 1.66 -6.72
C LEU A 258 -11.98 1.79 -5.72
N ALA A 259 -12.47 3.01 -5.49
CA ALA A 259 -13.63 3.25 -4.63
C ALA A 259 -14.88 2.53 -5.16
N ARG A 260 -15.11 2.57 -6.48
CA ARG A 260 -16.20 1.82 -7.13
C ARG A 260 -16.07 0.32 -6.91
N LEU A 261 -14.88 -0.26 -7.08
CA LEU A 261 -14.62 -1.68 -6.85
C LEU A 261 -14.85 -2.06 -5.39
N LEU A 262 -14.37 -1.25 -4.45
CA LEU A 262 -14.53 -1.48 -3.01
C LEU A 262 -16.00 -1.43 -2.60
N LEU A 263 -16.75 -0.41 -3.02
CA LEU A 263 -18.19 -0.29 -2.75
C LEU A 263 -18.98 -1.46 -3.36
N THR A 264 -18.59 -1.90 -4.55
CA THR A 264 -19.21 -3.06 -5.21
C THR A 264 -18.92 -4.35 -4.43
N ALA A 265 -17.66 -4.59 -4.05
CA ALA A 265 -17.24 -5.81 -3.36
C ALA A 265 -17.84 -5.92 -1.96
N ARG A 266 -17.90 -4.81 -1.20
CA ARG A 266 -18.36 -4.81 0.19
C ARG A 266 -19.86 -4.67 0.35
N HIS A 267 -20.50 -3.86 -0.49
CA HIS A 267 -21.92 -3.50 -0.32
C HIS A 267 -22.82 -3.99 -1.46
N GLY A 268 -22.25 -4.60 -2.50
CA GLY A 268 -23.01 -5.02 -3.69
C GLY A 268 -23.61 -3.85 -4.48
N ALA A 269 -23.16 -2.62 -4.19
CA ALA A 269 -23.67 -1.40 -4.81
C ALA A 269 -22.67 -0.91 -5.85
N MET A 270 -23.10 -0.90 -7.12
CA MET A 270 -22.36 -0.20 -8.17
C MET A 270 -22.65 1.29 -8.05
N VAL A 271 -21.73 2.02 -7.44
CA VAL A 271 -21.79 3.48 -7.29
C VAL A 271 -20.77 4.09 -8.23
N ASP A 272 -21.21 4.95 -9.14
CA ASP A 272 -20.31 5.74 -9.98
C ASP A 272 -19.71 6.87 -9.12
N VAL A 273 -18.45 6.71 -8.72
CA VAL A 273 -17.74 7.71 -7.91
C VAL A 273 -17.18 8.77 -8.84
N PRO A 274 -17.62 10.04 -8.76
CA PRO A 274 -17.14 11.08 -9.66
C PRO A 274 -15.65 11.33 -9.45
N VAL A 275 -14.87 11.39 -10.54
CA VAL A 275 -13.45 11.78 -10.49
C VAL A 275 -13.25 13.13 -9.80
N SER A 276 -14.20 14.07 -9.97
CA SER A 276 -14.15 15.38 -9.30
C SER A 276 -14.27 15.27 -7.78
N LEU A 277 -15.06 14.32 -7.26
CA LEU A 277 -15.12 14.07 -5.82
C LEU A 277 -13.78 13.53 -5.32
N MET A 278 -13.17 12.60 -6.07
CA MET A 278 -11.85 12.10 -5.68
C MET A 278 -10.75 13.14 -5.76
N LYS A 279 -10.80 14.03 -6.75
CA LYS A 279 -9.90 15.17 -6.84
C LYS A 279 -10.02 16.08 -5.62
N GLU A 280 -11.24 16.44 -5.23
CA GLU A 280 -11.50 17.27 -4.05
C GLU A 280 -10.99 16.60 -2.76
N ILE A 281 -11.19 15.28 -2.63
CA ILE A 281 -10.66 14.49 -1.50
C ILE A 281 -9.13 14.57 -1.45
N LEU A 282 -8.44 14.39 -2.58
CA LEU A 282 -6.98 14.46 -2.65
C LEU A 282 -6.45 15.87 -2.38
N GLU A 283 -7.09 16.91 -2.92
CA GLU A 283 -6.73 18.31 -2.67
C GLU A 283 -6.90 18.64 -1.17
N THR A 284 -8.01 18.21 -0.56
CA THR A 284 -8.23 18.37 0.88
C THR A 284 -7.20 17.59 1.71
N ALA A 285 -6.83 16.39 1.27
CA ALA A 285 -5.80 15.59 1.93
C ALA A 285 -4.42 16.28 1.90
N ILE A 286 -4.06 16.91 0.78
CA ILE A 286 -2.85 17.74 0.66
C ILE A 286 -2.88 18.86 1.68
N ASP A 287 -3.97 19.62 1.76
CA ASP A 287 -4.12 20.72 2.72
C ASP A 287 -3.94 20.26 4.18
N VAL A 288 -4.40 19.05 4.51
CA VAL A 288 -4.30 18.45 5.86
C VAL A 288 -2.85 18.09 6.25
N VAL A 289 -1.99 17.75 5.29
CA VAL A 289 -0.62 17.26 5.55
C VAL A 289 0.49 18.24 5.15
N GLU A 290 0.23 19.20 4.25
CA GLU A 290 1.26 20.02 3.60
C GLU A 290 2.15 20.76 4.63
N SER A 291 1.57 21.19 5.75
CA SER A 291 2.28 21.97 6.76
C SER A 291 3.27 21.16 7.63
N ASP A 292 3.13 19.84 7.73
CA ASP A 292 3.89 19.03 8.69
C ASP A 292 4.48 17.71 8.14
N TYR A 293 4.09 17.26 6.94
CA TYR A 293 4.55 15.99 6.37
C TYR A 293 6.09 15.92 6.27
N ALA A 294 6.75 17.00 5.86
CA ALA A 294 8.20 17.00 5.61
C ALA A 294 9.00 16.80 6.90
N ALA A 295 8.54 17.40 8.00
CA ALA A 295 9.18 17.24 9.30
C ALA A 295 9.03 15.80 9.80
N GLU A 296 7.82 15.24 9.70
CA GLU A 296 7.56 13.84 10.06
C GLU A 296 8.39 12.89 9.21
N LEU A 297 8.40 13.07 7.89
CA LEU A 297 9.14 12.25 6.94
C LEU A 297 10.63 12.22 7.26
N ALA A 298 11.24 13.37 7.54
CA ALA A 298 12.66 13.46 7.91
C ALA A 298 12.96 12.70 9.22
N ALA A 299 12.08 12.79 10.21
CA ALA A 299 12.22 12.05 11.45
C ALA A 299 12.03 10.53 11.26
N THR A 300 11.08 10.12 10.41
CA THR A 300 10.89 8.72 10.03
C THR A 300 12.12 8.16 9.31
N ILE A 301 12.73 8.89 8.38
CA ILE A 301 13.96 8.46 7.70
C ILE A 301 15.09 8.22 8.69
N ALA A 302 15.30 9.16 9.62
CA ALA A 302 16.33 9.03 10.65
C ALA A 302 16.08 7.81 11.55
N TYR A 303 14.82 7.61 11.95
CA TYR A 303 14.40 6.47 12.76
C TYR A 303 14.61 5.14 12.04
N VAL A 304 14.10 5.00 10.82
CA VAL A 304 14.20 3.78 10.02
C VAL A 304 15.66 3.43 9.72
N ARG A 305 16.51 4.43 9.42
CA ARG A 305 17.95 4.19 9.24
C ARG A 305 18.57 3.61 10.52
N GLN A 306 18.27 4.19 11.68
CA GLN A 306 18.78 3.69 12.96
C GLN A 306 18.32 2.26 13.24
N GLU A 307 17.07 1.91 12.92
CA GLU A 307 16.53 0.57 13.14
C GLU A 307 17.12 -0.47 12.18
N LEU A 308 17.35 -0.10 10.91
CA LEU A 308 18.06 -0.96 9.96
C LEU A 308 19.47 -1.27 10.45
N ASP A 309 20.21 -0.24 10.91
CA ASP A 309 21.55 -0.39 11.48
C ASP A 309 21.53 -1.26 12.76
N SER A 310 20.56 -1.04 13.65
CA SER A 310 20.45 -1.76 14.93
C SER A 310 20.14 -3.26 14.76
N HIS A 311 19.44 -3.62 13.67
CA HIS A 311 19.12 -5.00 13.30
C HIS A 311 20.13 -5.63 12.34
N GLY A 312 21.21 -4.91 11.99
CA GLY A 312 22.26 -5.43 11.11
C GLY A 312 21.82 -5.60 9.65
N VAL A 313 20.77 -4.90 9.22
CA VAL A 313 20.27 -4.96 7.84
C VAL A 313 21.14 -4.07 6.96
N THR A 314 22.00 -4.69 6.16
CA THR A 314 22.92 -4.01 5.25
C THR A 314 22.76 -4.52 3.82
N TRP A 315 22.99 -3.66 2.83
CA TRP A 315 22.89 -4.03 1.42
C TRP A 315 24.24 -4.25 0.73
N ALA A 316 25.36 -3.91 1.39
CA ALA A 316 26.72 -4.13 0.92
C ALA A 316 27.53 -4.80 2.03
N ASP A 317 28.36 -5.78 1.67
CA ASP A 317 29.34 -6.34 2.59
C ASP A 317 30.43 -5.28 2.87
N GLU A 318 30.67 -4.98 4.15
CA GLU A 318 31.77 -4.11 4.60
C GLU A 318 33.15 -4.73 4.37
#